data_AF-A0A3C1E0T4-F1
#
_entry.id   AF-A0A3C1E0T4-F1
#
_cell.length_a   1.000
_cell.length_b   1.000
_cell.length_c   1.000
_cell.angle_alpha   90.00
_cell.angle_beta   90.00
_cell.angle_gamma   90.00
#
_symmetry.space_group_name_H-M   'P 1'
#
loop_
_entity.id
_entity.type
_entity.pdbx_description
1 polymer ?
#
loop_
_entity_poly.entity_id
_entity_poly.type
_entity_poly.pdbx_seq_one_letter_code
_entity_poly.pdbx_strand_id
1 'polypeptide(L)'
;RIQKSFTGFGAVSTLTVEATSSDDVAAAQGEVEVMLNQLLGITDTANEPYTIINQGSLLQTAATSAASFTVLLGAVAAISLLVGGIGVTNVMLVTVT
;
A
#
# COMPACT_ATOMS: atom_id res chain seq x y z
N ARG A 1 23.86 -5.10 -4.24
CA ARG A 1 25.17 -4.43 -4.47
C ARG A 1 24.86 -2.97 -4.75
N ILE A 2 25.17 -2.07 -3.82
CA ILE A 2 24.77 -0.65 -3.92
C ILE A 2 25.81 0.06 -4.80
N GLN A 3 25.48 0.31 -6.07
CA GLN A 3 26.34 1.06 -6.99
C GLN A 3 26.29 2.56 -6.63
N LYS A 4 27.35 3.04 -5.98
CA LYS A 4 27.60 4.48 -5.82
C LYS A 4 28.32 5.00 -7.07
N SER A 5 27.59 5.53 -8.05
CA SER A 5 28.17 6.44 -9.04
C SER A 5 27.88 7.88 -8.61
N PHE A 6 28.82 8.46 -7.87
CA PHE A 6 28.86 9.88 -7.53
C PHE A 6 29.52 10.63 -8.70
N THR A 7 28.71 11.18 -9.60
CA THR A 7 29.22 12.07 -10.67
C THR A 7 28.52 13.42 -10.58
N GLY A 8 29.16 14.40 -9.92
CA GLY A 8 28.73 15.79 -9.97
C GLY A 8 29.21 16.60 -8.77
N PHE A 9 30.01 17.64 -9.02
CA PHE A 9 30.24 18.72 -8.06
C PHE A 9 28.96 19.57 -7.98
N GLY A 10 28.14 19.36 -6.94
CA GLY A 10 26.86 20.06 -6.72
C GLY A 10 25.99 19.37 -5.66
N ALA A 11 24.94 20.05 -5.20
CA ALA A 11 23.98 19.50 -4.22
C ALA A 11 23.44 18.13 -4.68
N VAL A 12 23.35 17.17 -3.76
CA VAL A 12 22.83 15.82 -4.04
C VAL A 12 21.37 15.94 -4.45
N SER A 13 21.07 15.66 -5.73
CA SER A 13 19.74 15.84 -6.30
C SER A 13 18.86 14.59 -6.21
N THR A 14 19.43 13.40 -5.95
CA THR A 14 18.66 12.15 -5.86
C THR A 14 19.40 11.13 -4.98
N LEU A 15 18.70 10.57 -3.99
CA LEU A 15 19.17 9.48 -3.15
C LEU A 15 18.22 8.28 -3.32
N THR A 16 18.74 7.17 -3.85
CA THR A 16 17.98 5.92 -3.97
C THR A 16 18.34 5.01 -2.79
N VAL A 17 17.32 4.59 -2.05
CA VAL A 17 17.45 3.68 -0.91
C VAL A 17 16.65 2.42 -1.21
N GLU A 18 17.25 1.25 -0.96
CA GLU A 18 16.63 -0.06 -1.14
C GLU A 18 16.37 -0.66 0.25
N ALA A 19 15.11 -0.98 0.55
CA ALA A 19 14.74 -1.65 1.79
C ALA A 19 15.11 -3.14 1.70
N THR A 20 15.37 -3.76 2.85
CA THR A 20 15.78 -5.18 2.92
C THR A 20 14.65 -6.13 2.56
N SER A 21 13.39 -5.72 2.76
CA SER A 21 12.19 -6.47 2.38
C SER A 21 11.06 -5.51 1.99
N SER A 22 10.03 -6.04 1.32
CA SER A 22 8.81 -5.31 0.91
C SER A 22 7.99 -4.80 2.09
N ASP A 23 7.98 -5.54 3.19
CA ASP A 23 7.22 -5.22 4.40
C ASP A 23 7.92 -4.12 5.23
N ASP A 24 9.26 -4.07 5.15
CA ASP A 24 10.08 -3.11 5.87
C ASP A 24 10.18 -1.75 5.17
N VAL A 25 9.62 -1.58 3.96
CA VAL A 25 9.75 -0.32 3.19
C VAL A 25 9.11 0.85 3.95
N ALA A 26 7.99 0.62 4.65
CA ALA A 26 7.33 1.66 5.45
C ALA A 26 8.16 2.06 6.68
N ALA A 27 8.76 1.08 7.37
CA ALA A 27 9.65 1.33 8.51
C ALA A 27 10.94 2.03 8.06
N ALA A 28 11.54 1.56 6.96
CA ALA A 28 12.73 2.15 6.36
C ALA A 28 12.48 3.59 5.90
N GLN A 29 11.29 3.91 5.37
CA GLN A 29 10.92 5.29 5.03
C GLN A 29 10.97 6.19 6.27
N GLY A 30 10.37 5.77 7.39
CA GLY A 30 10.39 6.54 8.64
C GLY A 30 11.81 6.72 9.21
N GLU A 31 12.64 5.68 9.16
CA GLU A 31 14.03 5.78 9.61
C GLU A 31 14.87 6.72 8.74
N VAL A 32 14.67 6.68 7.42
CA VAL A 32 15.34 7.57 6.47
C VAL A 32 14.89 9.02 6.67
N GLU A 33 13.61 9.26 6.96
CA GLU A 33 13.09 10.59 7.28
C GLU A 33 13.73 11.16 8.55
N VAL A 34 13.85 10.36 9.61
CA VAL A 34 14.52 10.76 10.86
C VAL A 34 16.01 11.04 10.60
N MET A 35 16.69 10.19 9.84
CA MET A 35 18.10 10.37 9.52
C MET A 35 18.34 11.62 8.66
N LEU A 36 17.48 11.87 7.66
CA LEU A 36 17.55 13.06 6.81
C LEU A 36 17.28 14.33 7.62
N ASN A 37 16.28 14.33 8.50
CA ASN A 37 16.00 15.45 9.39
C ASN A 37 17.18 15.78 10.31
N GLN A 38 17.84 14.76 10.86
CA GLN A 38 19.05 14.94 11.68
C GLN A 38 20.24 15.46 10.87
N LEU A 39 20.46 14.93 9.66
CA LEU A 39 21.56 15.35 8.78
C LEU A 39 21.38 16.77 8.24
N LEU A 40 20.14 17.15 7.93
CA LEU A 40 19.80 18.45 7.37
C LEU A 40 19.49 19.50 8.45
N GLY A 41 19.42 19.10 9.73
CA GLY A 41 19.14 19.99 10.86
C GLY A 41 17.75 20.62 10.83
N ILE A 42 16.77 19.92 10.24
CA ILE A 42 15.42 20.45 10.02
C ILE A 42 14.65 20.35 11.35
N THR A 43 14.32 21.50 11.93
CA THR A 43 13.51 21.61 13.15
C THR A 43 12.05 21.95 12.83
N ASP A 44 11.78 22.34 11.59
CA ASP A 44 10.47 22.82 11.14
C ASP A 44 10.00 21.98 9.95
N THR A 45 9.02 21.11 10.19
CA THR A 45 8.42 20.20 9.20
C THR A 45 7.65 20.94 8.10
N ALA A 46 7.44 22.25 8.24
CA ALA A 46 6.72 23.06 7.26
C ALA A 46 7.55 23.39 6.00
N ASN A 47 8.89 23.27 6.05
CA ASN A 47 9.79 23.56 4.93
C ASN A 47 10.79 22.41 4.72
N GLU A 48 10.28 21.20 4.50
CA GLU A 48 11.15 20.07 4.13
C GLU A 48 11.78 20.30 2.74
N PRO A 49 13.11 20.33 2.62
CA PRO A 49 13.81 20.53 1.35
C PRO A 49 13.93 19.23 0.51
N TYR A 50 13.24 18.16 0.90
CA TYR A 50 13.32 16.85 0.27
C TYR A 50 11.93 16.23 0.08
N THR A 51 11.81 15.32 -0.90
CA THR A 51 10.60 14.52 -1.12
C THR A 51 10.98 13.06 -1.14
N ILE A 52 10.34 12.24 -0.30
CA ILE A 52 10.53 10.80 -0.27
C ILE A 52 9.41 10.15 -1.08
N ILE A 53 9.77 9.51 -2.19
CA ILE A 53 8.81 8.78 -3.03
C ILE A 53 9.00 7.29 -2.81
N ASN A 54 8.02 6.66 -2.19
CA ASN A 54 7.99 5.23 -1.93
C ASN A 54 7.16 4.51 -3.02
N GLN A 55 7.83 3.78 -3.91
CA GLN A 55 7.16 3.00 -4.97
C GLN A 55 6.31 1.85 -4.38
N GLY A 56 6.66 1.34 -3.20
CA GLY A 56 5.88 0.36 -2.46
C GLY A 56 4.54 0.92 -1.95
N SER A 57 4.49 2.20 -1.57
CA SER A 57 3.25 2.85 -1.11
C SER A 57 2.15 2.82 -2.17
N LEU A 58 2.50 3.01 -3.45
CA LEU A 58 1.54 2.93 -4.55
C LEU A 58 0.96 1.51 -4.70
N LEU A 59 1.82 0.49 -4.63
CA LEU A 59 1.41 -0.90 -4.69
C LEU A 59 0.58 -1.31 -3.46
N GLN A 60 0.98 -0.87 -2.27
CA GLN A 60 0.26 -1.07 -1.02
C GLN A 60 -1.14 -0.46 -1.09
N THR A 61 -1.25 0.75 -1.62
CA THR A 61 -2.53 1.44 -1.79
C THR A 61 -3.44 0.68 -2.76
N ALA A 62 -2.90 0.23 -3.89
CA ALA A 62 -3.63 -0.60 -4.85
C ALA A 62 -4.07 -1.94 -4.23
N ALA A 63 -3.18 -2.61 -3.49
CA ALA A 63 -3.47 -3.86 -2.81
C ALA A 63 -4.56 -3.70 -1.73
N THR A 64 -4.51 -2.62 -0.95
CA THR A 64 -5.51 -2.30 0.09
C THR A 64 -6.88 -2.05 -0.53
N SER A 65 -6.93 -1.32 -1.65
CA SER A 65 -8.16 -1.09 -2.40
C SER A 65 -8.72 -2.40 -2.97
N ALA A 66 -7.87 -3.23 -3.58
CA ALA A 66 -8.25 -4.54 -4.11
C ALA A 66 -8.76 -5.49 -3.01
N ALA A 67 -8.15 -5.48 -1.82
CA ALA A 67 -8.62 -6.27 -0.68
C ALA A 67 -10.01 -5.81 -0.23
N SER A 68 -10.25 -4.50 -0.18
CA SER A 68 -11.56 -3.93 0.16
C SER A 68 -12.65 -4.36 -0.84
N PHE A 69 -12.35 -4.30 -2.15
CA PHE A 69 -13.25 -4.82 -3.18
C PHE A 69 -13.48 -6.32 -3.06
N THR A 70 -12.44 -7.09 -2.74
CA THR A 70 -12.55 -8.55 -2.55
C THR A 70 -13.51 -8.89 -1.42
N VAL A 71 -13.40 -8.19 -0.28
CA VAL A 71 -14.32 -8.37 0.85
C VAL A 71 -15.76 -8.01 0.45
N LEU A 72 -15.94 -6.89 -0.25
CA LEU A 72 -17.27 -6.45 -0.69
C LEU A 72 -17.89 -7.45 -1.67
N LEU A 73 -17.15 -7.89 -2.69
CA LEU A 73 -17.62 -8.87 -3.67
C LEU A 73 -17.90 -10.23 -3.03
N GLY A 74 -17.07 -10.66 -2.08
CA GLY A 74 -17.29 -11.88 -1.31
C GLY A 74 -18.57 -11.82 -0.48
N ALA A 75 -18.83 -10.69 0.18
CA ALA A 75 -20.06 -10.46 0.92
C ALA A 75 -21.29 -10.50 0.02
N VAL A 76 -21.24 -9.82 -1.13
CA VAL A 76 -22.32 -9.84 -2.13
C VAL A 76 -22.56 -11.26 -2.63
N ALA A 77 -21.51 -12.01 -2.98
CA ALA A 77 -21.62 -13.39 -3.43
C ALA A 77 -22.26 -14.30 -2.37
N ALA A 78 -21.89 -14.14 -1.10
CA ALA A 78 -22.47 -14.89 0.02
C ALA A 78 -23.98 -14.59 0.18
N ILE A 79 -24.37 -13.32 0.11
CA ILE A 79 -25.80 -12.92 0.17
C ILE A 79 -26.56 -13.48 -1.04
N SER A 80 -26.00 -13.39 -2.24
CA SER A 80 -26.63 -13.94 -3.45
C SER A 80 -26.84 -15.45 -3.36
N LEU A 81 -25.88 -16.18 -2.80
CA LEU A 81 -26.01 -17.62 -2.58
C LEU A 81 -27.10 -17.94 -1.54
N LEU A 82 -27.18 -17.18 -0.46
CA LEU A 82 -28.20 -17.36 0.57
C LEU A 82 -29.62 -17.10 0.01
N VAL A 83 -29.82 -15.97 -0.67
CA VAL A 83 -31.12 -15.59 -1.25
C VAL A 83 -31.51 -16.56 -2.37
N GLY A 84 -30.57 -16.93 -3.22
CA GLY A 84 -30.79 -17.93 -4.28
C GLY A 84 -31.17 -19.30 -3.71
N GLY A 85 -30.50 -19.75 -2.64
CA GLY A 85 -30.79 -21.01 -1.97
C GLY A 85 -32.19 -21.05 -1.33
N ILE A 86 -32.58 -19.96 -0.66
CA ILE A 86 -33.95 -19.82 -0.13
C ILE A 86 -34.97 -19.86 -1.28
N GLY A 87 -34.68 -19.16 -2.39
CA GLY A 87 -35.56 -19.14 -3.57
C GLY A 87 -35.77 -20.51 -4.19
N VAL A 88 -34.71 -21.30 -4.40
CA VAL A 88 -34.82 -22.67 -4.92
C VAL A 88 -35.64 -23.55 -3.99
N THR A 89 -35.43 -23.41 -2.69
CA THR A 89 -36.20 -24.18 -1.68
C THR A 89 -37.68 -23.82 -1.73
N ASN A 90 -38.02 -22.54 -1.88
CA ASN A 90 -39.41 -22.09 -1.97
C ASN A 90 -40.10 -22.60 -3.25
N VAL A 91 -39.39 -22.57 -4.38
CA VAL A 91 -39.89 -23.15 -5.64
C VAL A 91 -40.14 -24.64 -5.45
N MET A 92 -39.16 -25.37 -4.89
CA MET A 92 -39.26 -26.81 -4.65
C MET A 92 -40.41 -27.18 -3.70
N LEU A 93 -40.71 -26.34 -2.70
CA LEU A 93 -41.84 -26.56 -1.80
C LEU A 93 -43.17 -26.44 -2.55
N VAL A 94 -43.31 -25.43 -3.43
CA VAL A 94 -44.54 -25.17 -4.20
C VAL A 94 -44.81 -26.19 -5.31
N THR A 95 -43.79 -26.75 -5.96
CA THR A 95 -44.01 -27.69 -7.07
C THR A 95 -44.19 -29.14 -6.64
N VAL A 96 -43.86 -29.48 -5.39
CA VAL A 96 -43.88 -30.89 -4.92
C VAL A 96 -45.06 -31.15 -3.97
N THR A 97 -45.71 -30.13 -3.40
CA THR A 97 -47.00 -30.23 -2.70
C THR A 97 -48.17 -29.91 -3.62
#